data_AF-A0A6M4AUN3-F1
#
_entry.id   AF-A0A6M4AUN3-F1
#
_cell.length_a   1.000
_cell.length_b   1.000
_cell.length_c   1.000
_cell.angle_alpha   90.00
_cell.angle_beta   90.00
_cell.angle_gamma   90.00
#
_symmetry.space_group_name_H-M   'P 1'
#
loop_
_entity.id
_entity.type
_entity.pdbx_description
1 polymer ?
#
loop_
_entity_poly.entity_id
_entity_poly.type
_entity_poly.pdbx_seq_one_letter_code
_entity_poly.pdbx_strand_id
1 'polypeptide(L)'
;MTLSASVYASLPAIAAAALAVVMVRKALRDGRRSGHQWVWPAMLACCFAGWTVHALVAGGVTGFWAEHQRGAWGNQIWFDLLIAIGIGWTLILPRARAVHMRPWPWLIVIVCTGCIGLSAMLARLLWLEDRRLAADPTFRTNH
;
A
#
# COMPACT_ATOMS: atom_id res chain seq x y z
N MET A 1 8.26 -13.16 29.72
CA MET A 1 7.86 -12.33 28.57
C MET A 1 6.62 -12.97 27.97
N THR A 2 5.47 -12.30 27.97
CA THR A 2 4.21 -12.87 27.43
C THR A 2 4.32 -13.01 25.91
N LEU A 3 3.67 -14.03 25.32
CA LEU A 3 3.69 -14.29 23.88
C LEU A 3 3.34 -13.06 23.03
N SER A 4 2.43 -12.20 23.50
CA SER A 4 2.05 -10.95 22.82
C SER A 4 3.20 -9.93 22.76
N ALA A 5 3.99 -9.80 23.83
CA ALA A 5 5.10 -8.85 23.89
C ALA A 5 6.24 -9.25 22.94
N SER A 6 6.50 -10.55 22.74
CA SER A 6 7.51 -11.01 21.79
C SER A 6 7.07 -10.81 20.33
N VAL A 7 5.79 -11.02 20.04
CA VAL A 7 5.24 -10.81 18.68
C VAL A 7 5.36 -9.34 18.27
N TYR A 8 4.93 -8.39 19.10
CA TYR A 8 5.02 -6.96 18.76
C TYR A 8 6.46 -6.48 18.57
N ALA A 9 7.43 -7.04 19.31
CA ALA A 9 8.84 -6.69 19.18
C ALA A 9 9.45 -7.19 17.86
N SER A 10 9.03 -8.36 17.36
CA SER A 10 9.60 -8.97 16.16
C SER A 10 8.95 -8.51 14.85
N LEU A 11 7.68 -8.07 14.89
CA LEU A 11 6.91 -7.71 13.70
C LEU A 11 7.58 -6.64 12.80
N PRO A 12 8.17 -5.55 13.32
CA PRO A 12 8.84 -4.56 12.46
C PRO A 12 10.00 -5.16 11.65
N ALA A 13 10.83 -6.00 12.28
CA ALA A 13 11.96 -6.64 11.61
C ALA A 13 11.49 -7.63 10.53
N ILE A 14 10.44 -8.41 10.82
CA ILE A 14 9.83 -9.33 9.86
C ILE A 14 9.25 -8.55 8.66
N ALA A 15 8.52 -7.46 8.92
CA ALA A 15 7.94 -6.62 7.86
C ALA A 15 9.03 -5.98 6.99
N ALA A 16 10.11 -5.46 7.59
CA ALA A 16 11.24 -4.89 6.87
C ALA A 16 11.95 -5.93 5.99
N ALA A 17 12.21 -7.13 6.53
CA ALA A 17 12.80 -8.23 5.78
C ALA A 17 11.92 -8.66 4.61
N ALA A 18 10.60 -8.81 4.82
CA ALA A 18 9.65 -9.15 3.78
C ALA A 18 9.62 -8.09 2.66
N LEU A 19 9.60 -6.80 3.03
CA LEU A 19 9.65 -5.70 2.07
C LEU A 19 10.95 -5.73 1.26
N ALA A 20 12.11 -5.90 1.92
CA ALA A 20 13.40 -5.97 1.26
C ALA A 20 13.46 -7.11 0.24
N VAL A 21 12.97 -8.30 0.60
CA VAL A 21 12.88 -9.44 -0.31
C VAL A 21 11.99 -9.12 -1.52
N VAL A 22 10.83 -8.48 -1.32
CA VAL A 22 9.94 -8.09 -2.41
C VAL A 22 10.59 -7.05 -3.34
N MET A 23 11.27 -6.06 -2.77
CA MET A 23 11.98 -5.01 -3.51
C MET A 23 13.11 -5.60 -4.36
N VAL A 24 13.98 -6.42 -3.75
CA VAL A 24 15.07 -7.11 -4.46
C VAL A 24 14.51 -8.00 -5.58
N ARG A 25 13.49 -8.82 -5.29
CA ARG A 25 12.86 -9.66 -6.32
C ARG A 25 12.27 -8.85 -7.47
N LYS A 26 11.69 -7.68 -7.20
CA LYS A 26 11.16 -6.80 -8.26
C LYS A 26 12.28 -6.13 -9.05
N ALA A 27 13.35 -5.70 -8.40
CA ALA A 27 14.51 -5.10 -9.05
C ALA A 27 15.26 -6.09 -9.96
N LEU A 28 15.30 -7.37 -9.57
CA LEU A 28 15.99 -8.43 -10.33
C LEU A 28 15.12 -9.07 -11.42
N ARG A 29 13.82 -8.78 -11.51
CA ARG A 29 12.95 -9.37 -12.53
C ARG A 29 12.99 -8.53 -13.81
N ASP A 30 13.23 -9.18 -14.95
CA ASP A 30 13.00 -8.59 -16.26
C ASP A 30 11.57 -8.02 -16.31
N GLY A 31 11.41 -6.77 -16.76
CA GLY A 31 10.16 -5.98 -16.71
C GLY A 31 8.94 -6.52 -17.49
N ARG A 32 8.88 -7.83 -17.74
CA ARG A 32 7.70 -8.54 -18.24
C ARG A 32 6.58 -8.46 -17.21
N ARG A 33 5.52 -7.70 -17.52
CA ARG A 33 4.30 -7.65 -16.70
C ARG A 33 3.56 -8.97 -16.83
N SER A 34 3.22 -9.58 -15.70
CA SER A 34 2.35 -10.76 -15.63
C SER A 34 0.91 -10.31 -15.38
N GLY A 35 -0.09 -10.99 -15.96
CA GLY A 35 -1.51 -10.61 -15.88
C GLY A 35 -2.19 -10.73 -14.50
N HIS A 36 -1.41 -10.74 -13.41
CA HIS A 36 -1.90 -10.88 -12.03
C HIS A 36 -1.13 -9.98 -11.05
N GLN A 37 -0.48 -8.91 -11.52
CA GLN A 37 0.30 -8.01 -10.65
C GLN A 37 -0.57 -7.29 -9.61
N TRP A 38 -1.88 -7.16 -9.86
CA TRP A 38 -2.85 -6.58 -8.95
C TRP A 38 -3.08 -7.39 -7.66
N VAL A 39 -2.81 -8.70 -7.67
CA VAL A 39 -3.06 -9.59 -6.51
C VAL A 39 -2.22 -9.16 -5.32
N TRP A 40 -0.96 -8.80 -5.54
CA TRP A 40 -0.05 -8.44 -4.46
C TRP A 40 -0.51 -7.22 -3.65
N PRO A 41 -0.78 -6.05 -4.25
CA PRO A 41 -1.32 -4.91 -3.51
C PRO A 41 -2.72 -5.16 -2.93
N ALA A 42 -3.54 -6.02 -3.54
CA ALA A 42 -4.83 -6.42 -2.96
C ALA A 42 -4.63 -7.22 -1.66
N MET A 43 -3.70 -8.19 -1.66
CA MET A 43 -3.35 -8.94 -0.46
C MET A 43 -2.81 -8.03 0.64
N LEU A 44 -1.92 -7.08 0.31
CA LEU A 44 -1.40 -6.11 1.27
C LEU A 44 -2.52 -5.26 1.88
N ALA A 45 -3.45 -4.77 1.06
CA ALA A 45 -4.60 -4.01 1.55
C ALA A 45 -5.46 -4.84 2.51
N CYS A 46 -5.78 -6.09 2.16
CA CYS A 46 -6.58 -6.98 3.01
C CYS A 46 -5.88 -7.33 4.32
N CYS A 47 -4.60 -7.75 4.26
CA CYS A 47 -3.84 -8.11 5.45
C CYS A 47 -3.66 -6.91 6.38
N PHE A 48 -3.33 -5.74 5.82
CA PHE A 48 -3.15 -4.55 6.65
C PHE A 48 -4.47 -4.03 7.21
N ALA A 49 -5.58 -4.10 6.47
CA ALA A 49 -6.91 -3.81 7.01
C ALA A 49 -7.28 -4.74 8.18
N GLY A 50 -6.99 -6.04 8.06
CA GLY A 50 -7.18 -6.99 9.17
C GLY A 50 -6.37 -6.62 10.41
N TRP A 51 -5.11 -6.24 10.22
CA TRP A 51 -4.27 -5.74 11.32
C TRP A 51 -4.79 -4.44 11.91
N THR A 52 -5.27 -3.51 11.08
CA THR A 52 -5.86 -2.25 11.54
C THR A 52 -7.11 -2.50 12.37
N VAL A 53 -7.98 -3.44 12.01
CA VAL A 53 -9.13 -3.83 12.84
C VAL A 53 -8.67 -4.32 14.21
N HIS A 54 -7.66 -5.21 14.26
CA HIS A 54 -7.07 -5.66 15.53
C HIS A 54 -6.52 -4.48 16.35
N ALA A 55 -5.78 -3.57 15.73
CA ALA A 55 -5.22 -2.40 16.40
C ALA A 55 -6.31 -1.45 16.95
N LEU A 56 -7.41 -1.25 16.21
CA LEU A 56 -8.54 -0.45 16.67
C LEU A 56 -9.24 -1.08 17.88
N VAL A 57 -9.40 -2.41 17.89
CA VAL A 57 -10.00 -3.14 19.01
C VAL A 57 -9.07 -3.09 20.24
N ALA A 58 -7.77 -3.22 20.05
CA ALA A 58 -6.79 -3.28 21.15
C ALA A 58 -6.40 -1.90 21.72
N GLY A 59 -6.31 -0.88 20.87
CA GLY A 59 -5.79 0.45 21.22
C GLY A 59 -6.80 1.60 21.10
N GLY A 60 -8.04 1.31 20.69
CA GLY A 60 -9.08 2.32 20.45
C GLY A 60 -8.93 3.07 19.13
N VAL A 61 -9.99 3.78 18.73
CA VAL A 61 -10.07 4.46 17.41
C VAL A 61 -9.09 5.63 17.25
N THR A 62 -8.60 6.18 18.36
CA THR A 62 -7.60 7.27 18.38
C THR A 62 -6.21 6.82 18.83
N GLY A 63 -6.01 5.52 19.09
CA GLY A 63 -4.74 4.99 19.62
C GLY A 63 -3.53 5.32 18.72
N PHE A 64 -3.73 5.28 17.40
CA PHE A 64 -2.68 5.65 16.45
C PHE A 64 -2.25 7.12 16.59
N TRP A 65 -3.15 8.03 16.95
CA TRP A 65 -2.85 9.46 17.05
C TRP A 65 -1.92 9.76 18.23
N ALA A 66 -2.07 9.02 19.33
CA ALA A 66 -1.18 9.12 20.49
C ALA A 66 0.26 8.68 20.14
N GLU A 67 0.42 7.61 19.35
CA GLU A 67 1.74 7.12 18.92
C GLU A 67 2.51 8.14 18.11
N HIS A 68 1.83 8.89 17.23
CA HIS A 68 2.47 9.93 16.41
C HIS A 68 2.87 11.19 17.20
N GLN A 69 2.39 11.36 18.43
CA GLN A 69 2.75 12.48 19.30
C GLN A 69 3.74 12.12 20.40
N ARG A 70 4.12 10.84 20.51
CA ARG A 70 4.95 10.33 21.62
C ARG A 70 6.36 10.93 21.65
N GLY A 71 6.83 11.49 20.54
CA GLY A 71 8.10 12.19 20.44
C GLY A 71 8.64 12.21 19.01
N ALA A 72 9.86 12.70 18.84
CA ALA A 72 10.47 12.92 17.52
C ALA A 72 10.44 11.68 16.60
N TRP A 73 10.64 10.48 17.15
CA TRP A 73 10.53 9.23 16.37
C TRP A 73 9.10 8.94 15.89
N GLY A 74 8.09 9.22 16.70
CA GLY A 74 6.68 9.10 16.29
C GLY A 74 6.34 10.05 15.15
N ASN A 75 6.79 11.30 15.26
CA ASN A 75 6.65 12.30 14.20
C ASN A 75 7.39 11.89 12.91
N GLN A 76 8.63 11.40 13.01
CA GLN A 76 9.40 10.94 11.86
C GLN A 76 8.65 9.83 11.10
N ILE A 77 8.14 8.82 11.82
CA ILE A 77 7.35 7.73 11.22
C ILE A 77 6.10 8.28 10.54
N TRP A 78 5.41 9.25 11.16
CA TRP A 78 4.26 9.90 10.55
C TRP A 78 4.61 10.59 9.23
N PHE A 79 5.68 11.37 9.22
CA PHE A 79 6.13 12.08 8.03
C PHE A 79 6.53 11.13 6.92
N ASP A 80 7.26 10.05 7.24
CA ASP A 80 7.64 9.01 6.28
C ASP A 80 6.40 8.40 5.61
N LEU A 81 5.35 8.12 6.38
CA LEU A 81 4.07 7.60 5.86
C LEU A 81 3.37 8.59 4.94
N LEU A 82 3.30 9.87 5.31
CA LEU A 82 2.69 10.92 4.49
C LEU A 82 3.45 11.14 3.18
N ILE A 83 4.78 11.15 3.24
CA ILE A 83 5.64 11.29 2.06
C ILE A 83 5.46 10.07 1.14
N ALA A 84 5.45 8.85 1.70
CA ALA A 84 5.23 7.63 0.92
C ALA A 84 3.85 7.64 0.22
N ILE A 85 2.80 8.10 0.90
CA ILE A 85 1.47 8.30 0.29
C ILE A 85 1.53 9.33 -0.84
N GLY A 86 2.20 10.47 -0.61
CA GLY A 86 2.35 11.52 -1.62
C GLY A 86 3.08 11.06 -2.88
N ILE A 87 4.17 10.30 -2.71
CA ILE A 87 4.92 9.69 -3.82
C ILE A 87 4.02 8.70 -4.56
N GLY A 88 3.37 7.78 -3.83
CA GLY A 88 2.50 6.78 -4.43
C GLY A 88 1.34 7.42 -5.21
N TRP A 89 0.68 8.42 -4.63
CA TRP A 89 -0.37 9.19 -5.29
C TRP A 89 0.13 9.84 -6.58
N THR A 90 1.26 10.54 -6.53
CA THR A 90 1.84 11.24 -7.69
C THR A 90 2.18 10.28 -8.84
N LEU A 91 2.68 9.09 -8.52
CA LEU A 91 3.03 8.08 -9.52
C LEU A 91 1.81 7.31 -10.07
N ILE A 92 0.80 7.07 -9.23
CA ILE A 92 -0.40 6.31 -9.60
C ILE A 92 -1.39 7.18 -10.38
N LEU A 93 -1.53 8.46 -10.03
CA LEU A 93 -2.56 9.34 -10.57
C LEU A 93 -2.60 9.45 -12.11
N PRO A 94 -1.50 9.70 -12.85
CA PRO A 94 -1.55 9.78 -14.31
C PRO A 94 -1.99 8.45 -14.94
N ARG A 95 -1.50 7.32 -14.40
CA ARG A 95 -1.83 5.98 -14.88
C ARG A 95 -3.28 5.61 -14.62
N ALA A 96 -3.79 5.96 -13.44
CA ALA A 96 -5.20 5.86 -13.10
C ALA A 96 -6.09 6.59 -14.10
N ARG A 97 -5.72 7.81 -14.48
CA ARG A 97 -6.47 8.59 -15.48
C ARG A 97 -6.42 7.96 -16.87
N ALA A 98 -5.27 7.39 -17.26
CA ALA A 98 -5.10 6.73 -18.56
C ALA A 98 -6.04 5.52 -18.75
N VAL A 99 -6.41 4.84 -17.67
CA VAL A 99 -7.42 3.75 -17.68
C VAL A 99 -8.82 4.21 -17.24
N HIS A 100 -9.10 5.51 -17.33
CA HIS A 100 -10.38 6.15 -16.98
C HIS A 100 -10.85 5.91 -15.54
N MET A 101 -9.94 5.65 -14.61
CA MET A 101 -10.27 5.53 -13.19
C MET A 101 -10.53 6.92 -12.60
N ARG A 102 -11.70 7.09 -11.95
CA ARG A 102 -12.06 8.33 -11.25
C ARG A 102 -11.22 8.51 -9.99
N PRO A 103 -10.36 9.53 -9.85
CA PRO A 103 -9.44 9.62 -8.71
C PRO A 103 -10.09 10.02 -7.38
N TRP A 104 -11.16 10.82 -7.41
CA TRP A 104 -11.74 11.41 -6.21
C TRP A 104 -12.24 10.41 -5.16
N PRO A 105 -12.98 9.34 -5.52
CA PRO A 105 -13.36 8.32 -4.55
C PRO A 105 -12.15 7.66 -3.88
N TRP A 106 -11.08 7.42 -4.64
CA TRP A 106 -9.86 6.83 -4.10
C TRP A 106 -9.11 7.78 -3.18
N LEU A 107 -9.10 9.07 -3.47
CA LEU A 107 -8.51 10.07 -2.58
C LEU A 107 -9.19 10.05 -1.21
N ILE A 108 -10.53 9.97 -1.16
CA ILE A 108 -11.28 9.87 0.10
C ILE A 108 -10.86 8.61 0.85
N VAL A 109 -10.82 7.45 0.18
CA VAL A 109 -10.40 6.19 0.82
C VAL A 109 -8.96 6.28 1.34
N ILE A 110 -8.04 6.89 0.60
CA ILE A 110 -6.63 7.07 1.01
C ILE A 110 -6.54 8.00 2.23
N VAL A 111 -7.24 9.13 2.24
CA VAL A 111 -7.22 10.05 3.37
C VAL A 111 -7.77 9.38 4.64
N CYS A 112 -8.82 8.57 4.51
CA CYS A 112 -9.42 7.88 5.65
C CYS A 112 -8.63 6.66 6.14
N THR A 113 -7.85 5.99 5.27
CA THR A 113 -7.25 4.67 5.58
C THR A 113 -5.75 4.56 5.31
N GLY A 114 -5.12 5.64 4.85
CA GLY A 114 -3.70 5.68 4.51
C GLY A 114 -3.32 4.70 3.41
N CYS A 115 -2.30 3.88 3.68
CA CYS A 115 -1.75 2.95 2.70
C CYS A 115 -2.63 1.72 2.41
N ILE A 116 -3.69 1.47 3.20
CA ILE A 116 -4.73 0.49 2.84
C ILE A 116 -5.42 0.95 1.56
N GLY A 117 -5.94 2.17 1.57
CA GLY A 117 -6.60 2.79 0.42
C GLY A 117 -5.69 2.92 -0.79
N LEU A 118 -4.42 3.31 -0.57
CA LEU A 118 -3.45 3.44 -1.66
C LEU A 118 -3.12 2.09 -2.29
N SER A 119 -2.97 1.04 -1.47
CA SER A 119 -2.72 -0.33 -1.95
C SER A 119 -3.95 -0.88 -2.69
N ALA A 120 -5.16 -0.63 -2.18
CA ALA A 120 -6.39 -0.99 -2.87
C ALA A 120 -6.54 -0.26 -4.21
N MET A 121 -6.20 1.04 -4.26
CA MET A 121 -6.18 1.83 -5.49
C MET A 121 -5.18 1.26 -6.50
N LEU A 122 -3.96 0.92 -6.05
CA LEU A 122 -2.95 0.31 -6.90
C LEU A 122 -3.41 -1.05 -7.45
N ALA A 123 -4.04 -1.88 -6.62
CA ALA A 123 -4.63 -3.14 -7.07
C ALA A 123 -5.68 -2.92 -8.15
N ARG A 124 -6.60 -1.96 -7.94
CA ARG A 124 -7.62 -1.61 -8.94
C ARG A 124 -6.98 -1.12 -10.25
N LEU A 125 -5.98 -0.26 -10.16
CA LEU A 125 -5.26 0.26 -11.32
C LEU A 125 -4.63 -0.87 -12.13
N LEU A 126 -3.87 -1.74 -11.47
CA LEU A 126 -3.18 -2.85 -12.15
C LEU A 126 -4.18 -3.81 -12.81
N TRP A 127 -5.32 -4.08 -12.16
CA TRP A 127 -6.38 -4.90 -12.75
C TRP A 127 -7.00 -4.24 -13.99
N LEU A 128 -7.21 -2.92 -13.97
CA LEU A 128 -7.73 -2.17 -15.11
C LEU A 128 -6.73 -2.14 -16.27
N GLU A 129 -5.45 -1.92 -15.99
CA GLU A 129 -4.37 -1.97 -16.97
C GLU A 129 -4.28 -3.36 -17.61
N ASP A 130 -4.33 -4.45 -16.81
CA ASP A 130 -4.31 -5.82 -17.32
C ASP A 130 -5.51 -6.10 -18.26
N ARG A 131 -6.71 -5.62 -17.90
CA ARG A 131 -7.90 -5.72 -18.77
C ARG A 131 -7.78 -4.89 -20.03
N ARG A 132 -7.20 -3.69 -19.94
CA ARG A 132 -6.99 -2.82 -21.10
C ARG A 132 -6.00 -3.46 -22.07
N LEU A 133 -4.90 -4.02 -21.57
CA LEU A 133 -3.92 -4.75 -22.37
C LEU A 133 -4.52 -5.99 -23.04
N ALA A 134 -5.41 -6.72 -22.35
CA ALA A 134 -6.09 -7.87 -22.93
C ALA A 134 -7.06 -7.49 -24.06
N ALA A 135 -7.71 -6.32 -23.97
CA ALA A 135 -8.62 -5.81 -25.00
C ALA A 135 -7.88 -5.11 -26.16
N ASP A 136 -6.75 -4.46 -25.86
CA ASP A 136 -5.96 -3.67 -26.79
C ASP A 136 -4.46 -3.83 -26.46
N PRO A 137 -3.76 -4.78 -27.11
CA PRO A 137 -2.34 -5.03 -26.85
C PRO A 137 -1.41 -3.85 -27.17
N THR A 138 -1.86 -2.90 -28.00
CA THR A 138 -1.07 -1.71 -28.36
C THR A 138 -1.00 -0.68 -27.23
N PHE A 139 -1.85 -0.79 -26.21
CA PHE A 139 -1.82 0.07 -25.03
C PHE A 139 -0.45 0.08 -24.32
N ARG A 140 0.36 -0.99 -24.44
CA ARG A 140 1.70 -1.08 -23.83
C ARG A 140 2.74 -0.18 -24.49
N THR A 141 2.59 0.17 -25.77
CA THR A 141 3.59 0.98 -26.49
C THR A 141 3.42 2.48 -26.26
N ASN A 142 2.27 2.88 -25.71
CA ASN A 142 1.87 4.28 -25.63
C ASN A 142 1.94 4.86 -24.20
N HIS A 143 2.28 4.03 -23.19
CA HIS A 143 2.30 4.37 -21.76
C HIS A 143 3.37 3.58 -20.99
#